data_AF-A0A6L8B9J5-F1
#
_entry.id   AF-A0A6L8B9J5-F1
#
_cell.length_a   1.000
_cell.length_b   1.000
_cell.length_c   1.000
_cell.angle_alpha   90.00
_cell.angle_beta   90.00
_cell.angle_gamma   90.00
#
_symmetry.space_group_name_H-M   'P 1'
#
loop_
_entity.id
_entity.type
_entity.pdbx_description
1 polymer ?
#
loop_
_entity_poly.entity_id
_entity_poly.type
_entity_poly.pdbx_seq_one_letter_code
_entity_poly.pdbx_strand_id
1 'polypeptide(L)'
;MLNDFSIDNPDDVAAADSSYYSAVTRADNPDVTPFVQRGGKAILYHGWSDTVVTATPTVELYEAMESTVSRKRGKSDFRDHVRLFMAPGMAHCGGGYGPSIDFHPVLVALDDWVTHDRAPDSILATHDGGRGLSRPLCPYPQVARLVEPGLDTNEAASFRCVDPE
;
A
#
# COMPACT_ATOMS: atom_id res chain seq x y z
N MET A 1 22.43 10.04 -27.71
CA MET A 1 21.81 11.07 -26.84
C MET A 1 21.50 10.54 -25.42
N LEU A 2 22.00 9.35 -25.03
CA LEU A 2 21.90 8.80 -23.66
C LEU A 2 23.28 8.51 -23.03
N ASN A 3 24.38 8.84 -23.72
CA ASN A 3 25.72 8.47 -23.27
C ASN A 3 26.32 9.43 -22.22
N ASP A 4 25.60 10.52 -21.91
CA ASP A 4 26.07 11.59 -21.01
C ASP A 4 25.12 11.80 -19.82
N PHE A 5 24.08 10.97 -19.68
CA PHE A 5 23.20 11.01 -18.51
C PHE A 5 23.84 10.24 -17.36
N SER A 6 23.93 10.86 -16.18
CA SER A 6 24.29 10.19 -14.94
C SER A 6 23.17 10.30 -13.91
N ILE A 7 22.73 9.17 -13.35
CA ILE A 7 21.76 9.16 -12.24
C ILE A 7 22.34 9.78 -10.96
N ASP A 8 23.66 9.81 -10.84
CA ASP A 8 24.36 10.41 -9.71
C ASP A 8 24.57 11.94 -9.90
N ASN A 9 24.23 12.48 -11.07
CA ASN A 9 24.28 13.91 -11.35
C ASN A 9 22.91 14.57 -11.14
N PRO A 10 22.74 15.44 -10.14
CA PRO A 10 21.44 16.06 -9.84
C PRO A 10 20.90 16.93 -10.99
N ASP A 11 21.77 17.53 -11.80
CA ASP A 11 21.34 18.36 -12.94
C ASP A 11 20.75 17.50 -14.06
N ASP A 12 21.31 16.33 -14.31
CA ASP A 12 20.79 15.38 -15.31
C ASP A 12 19.45 14.80 -14.86
N VAL A 13 19.33 14.46 -13.57
CA VAL A 13 18.07 14.01 -12.97
C VAL A 13 17.02 15.11 -13.05
N ALA A 14 17.35 16.36 -12.72
CA ALA A 14 16.42 17.48 -12.82
C ALA A 14 15.98 17.76 -14.27
N ALA A 15 16.89 17.61 -15.24
CA ALA A 15 16.57 17.73 -16.67
C ALA A 15 15.61 16.61 -17.13
N ALA A 16 15.84 15.37 -16.68
CA ALA A 16 14.93 14.26 -16.95
C ALA A 16 13.56 14.47 -16.30
N ASP A 17 13.53 14.93 -15.04
CA ASP A 17 12.33 15.17 -14.25
C ASP A 17 11.46 16.31 -14.80
N SER A 18 12.08 17.34 -15.41
CA SER A 18 11.40 18.45 -16.06
C SER A 18 10.97 18.16 -17.50
N SER A 19 11.26 16.97 -18.03
CA SER A 19 10.89 16.59 -19.39
C SER A 19 9.38 16.47 -19.57
N TYR A 20 8.91 16.65 -20.81
CA TYR A 20 7.50 16.42 -21.16
C TYR A 20 7.03 15.01 -20.80
N TYR A 21 7.89 13.99 -21.00
CA TYR A 21 7.57 12.60 -20.68
C TYR A 21 7.32 12.44 -19.18
N SER A 22 8.22 12.96 -18.36
CA SER A 22 8.07 12.97 -16.90
C SER A 22 6.77 13.66 -16.48
N ALA A 23 6.45 14.83 -17.04
CA ALA A 23 5.24 15.56 -16.71
C ALA A 23 3.93 14.81 -17.01
N VAL A 24 3.93 13.89 -17.99
CA VAL A 24 2.71 13.13 -18.37
C VAL A 24 2.66 11.71 -17.81
N THR A 25 3.78 11.15 -17.34
CA THR A 25 3.83 9.78 -16.80
C THR A 25 4.00 9.70 -15.30
N ARG A 26 4.47 10.76 -14.63
CA ARG A 26 4.61 10.78 -13.17
C ARG A 26 3.23 10.71 -12.49
N ALA A 27 3.11 9.76 -11.58
CA ALA A 27 1.95 9.56 -10.74
C ALA A 27 2.33 9.73 -9.25
N ASP A 28 3.10 10.77 -8.94
CA ASP A 28 3.67 11.05 -7.61
C ASP A 28 3.05 12.27 -6.92
N ASN A 29 1.98 12.85 -7.47
CA ASN A 29 1.26 13.95 -6.83
C ASN A 29 0.53 13.47 -5.56
N PRO A 30 0.93 13.91 -4.35
CA PRO A 30 0.29 13.47 -3.12
C PRO A 30 -1.06 14.17 -2.86
N ASP A 31 -1.42 15.20 -3.64
CA ASP A 31 -2.66 15.94 -3.43
C ASP A 31 -3.89 15.19 -3.98
N VAL A 32 -4.31 14.18 -3.21
CA VAL A 32 -5.57 13.46 -3.41
C VAL A 32 -6.74 14.12 -2.68
N THR A 33 -6.59 15.38 -2.23
CA THR A 33 -7.66 16.10 -1.52
C THR A 33 -8.98 16.06 -2.29
N PRO A 34 -9.05 16.39 -3.60
CA PRO A 34 -10.31 16.37 -4.34
C PRO A 34 -10.98 14.99 -4.38
N PHE A 35 -10.21 13.91 -4.37
CA PHE A 35 -10.72 12.54 -4.32
C PHE A 35 -11.39 12.27 -2.97
N VAL A 36 -10.71 12.62 -1.87
CA VAL A 36 -11.23 12.52 -0.50
C VAL A 36 -12.49 13.37 -0.33
N GLN A 37 -12.52 14.62 -0.82
CA GLN A 37 -13.71 15.48 -0.66
C GLN A 37 -14.95 14.94 -1.38
N ARG A 38 -14.77 14.15 -2.44
CA ARG A 38 -15.86 13.53 -3.20
C ARG A 38 -16.35 12.22 -2.59
N GLY A 39 -15.79 11.79 -1.46
CA GLY A 39 -16.13 10.51 -0.84
C GLY A 39 -15.42 9.32 -1.47
N GLY A 40 -14.35 9.55 -2.26
CA GLY A 40 -13.61 8.47 -2.90
C GLY A 40 -13.03 7.48 -1.89
N LYS A 41 -13.01 6.19 -2.26
CA LYS A 41 -12.40 5.09 -1.49
C LYS A 41 -11.32 4.41 -2.33
N ALA A 42 -10.13 4.24 -1.79
CA ALA A 42 -9.01 3.62 -2.48
C ALA A 42 -8.28 2.62 -1.57
N ILE A 43 -7.95 1.46 -2.14
CA ILE A 43 -7.08 0.47 -1.54
C ILE A 43 -5.78 0.45 -2.33
N LEU A 44 -4.67 0.72 -1.66
CA LEU A 44 -3.32 0.50 -2.17
C LEU A 44 -2.79 -0.78 -1.53
N TYR A 45 -1.98 -1.54 -2.28
CA TYR A 45 -1.24 -2.66 -1.71
C TYR A 45 0.13 -2.78 -2.37
N HIS A 46 1.11 -3.28 -1.62
CA HIS A 46 2.47 -3.48 -2.12
C HIS A 46 3.18 -4.60 -1.35
N GLY A 47 4.05 -5.34 -2.04
CA GLY A 47 4.87 -6.39 -1.43
C GLY A 47 6.17 -5.83 -0.85
N TRP A 48 6.47 -6.14 0.42
CA TRP A 48 7.75 -5.74 1.02
C TRP A 48 8.97 -6.40 0.37
N SER A 49 8.77 -7.49 -0.38
CA SER A 49 9.81 -8.21 -1.10
C SER A 49 9.76 -7.97 -2.62
N ASP A 50 9.08 -6.91 -3.06
CA ASP A 50 9.11 -6.47 -4.46
C ASP A 50 10.50 -5.89 -4.80
N THR A 51 11.20 -6.58 -5.70
CA THR A 51 12.54 -6.20 -6.19
C THR A 51 12.49 -5.48 -7.54
N VAL A 52 11.30 -5.36 -8.15
CA VAL A 52 11.07 -4.68 -9.44
C VAL A 52 10.68 -3.23 -9.19
N VAL A 53 9.69 -3.02 -8.31
CA VAL A 53 9.29 -1.72 -7.81
C VAL A 53 9.45 -1.77 -6.30
N THR A 54 10.38 -1.01 -5.75
CA THR A 54 10.63 -1.09 -4.31
C THR A 54 9.44 -0.54 -3.52
N ALA A 55 9.19 -1.11 -2.34
CA ALA A 55 8.06 -0.74 -1.50
C ALA A 55 8.16 0.68 -0.92
N THR A 56 9.38 1.18 -0.66
CA THR A 56 9.62 2.43 0.06
C THR A 56 8.90 3.64 -0.56
N PRO A 57 9.01 3.92 -1.88
CA PRO A 57 8.28 5.03 -2.49
C PRO A 57 6.76 4.96 -2.35
N THR A 58 6.17 3.76 -2.22
CA THR A 58 4.72 3.63 -2.00
C THR A 58 4.33 4.09 -0.61
N VAL A 59 5.13 3.76 0.41
CA VAL A 59 4.92 4.23 1.78
C VAL A 59 5.10 5.74 1.86
N GLU A 60 6.19 6.27 1.28
CA GLU A 60 6.46 7.71 1.24
C GLU A 60 5.33 8.50 0.56
N LEU A 61 4.82 7.99 -0.57
CA LEU A 61 3.70 8.61 -1.27
C LEU A 61 2.41 8.59 -0.43
N TYR A 62 2.10 7.47 0.23
CA TYR A 62 0.92 7.35 1.10
C TYR A 62 0.99 8.31 2.29
N GLU A 63 2.14 8.42 2.96
CA GLU A 63 2.37 9.37 4.05
C GLU A 63 2.29 10.83 3.56
N ALA A 64 2.84 11.11 2.38
CA ALA A 64 2.75 12.43 1.76
C ALA A 64 1.30 12.78 1.41
N MET A 65 0.50 11.82 0.95
CA MET A 65 -0.94 11.99 0.71
C MET A 65 -1.67 12.32 2.01
N GLU A 66 -1.47 11.53 3.07
CA GLU A 66 -2.07 11.76 4.39
C GLU A 66 -1.74 13.15 4.92
N SER A 67 -0.46 13.51 4.87
CA SER A 67 0.06 14.79 5.34
C SER A 67 -0.52 15.97 4.53
N THR A 68 -0.62 15.82 3.21
CA THR A 68 -1.17 16.86 2.31
C THR A 68 -2.66 17.07 2.52
N VAL A 69 -3.44 15.98 2.56
CA VAL A 69 -4.88 16.01 2.81
C VAL A 69 -5.18 16.64 4.17
N SER A 70 -4.43 16.23 5.21
CA SER A 70 -4.59 16.76 6.57
C SER A 70 -4.35 18.26 6.64
N ARG A 71 -3.27 18.76 6.01
CA ARG A 71 -2.99 20.20 5.93
C ARG A 71 -4.07 20.98 5.19
N LYS A 72 -4.57 20.47 4.06
CA LYS A 72 -5.53 21.19 3.21
C LYS A 72 -6.96 21.17 3.75
N ARG A 73 -7.37 20.07 4.40
CA ARG A 73 -8.73 19.93 4.97
C ARG A 73 -8.84 20.39 6.41
N GLY A 74 -7.73 20.45 7.15
CA GLY A 74 -7.73 20.68 8.59
C GLY A 74 -8.35 19.51 9.39
N LYS A 75 -8.38 18.31 8.80
CA LYS A 75 -8.92 17.07 9.39
C LYS A 75 -8.06 15.88 8.97
N SER A 76 -7.91 14.91 9.87
CA SER A 76 -7.15 13.66 9.66
C SER A 76 -8.06 12.52 9.18
N ASP A 77 -9.02 12.79 8.29
CA ASP A 77 -9.98 11.80 7.78
C ASP A 77 -9.42 10.98 6.60
N PHE A 78 -8.15 11.19 6.21
CA PHE A 78 -7.53 10.53 5.06
C PHE A 78 -7.69 9.00 5.06
N ARG A 79 -7.47 8.35 6.22
CA ARG A 79 -7.55 6.89 6.36
C ARG A 79 -8.97 6.31 6.27
N ASP A 80 -10.00 7.18 6.31
CA ASP A 80 -11.40 6.83 6.05
C ASP A 80 -11.71 6.77 4.54
N HIS A 81 -10.73 7.15 3.70
CA HIS A 81 -10.83 7.21 2.25
C HIS A 81 -9.73 6.44 1.52
N VAL A 82 -8.53 6.34 2.09
CA VAL A 82 -7.38 5.70 1.45
C VAL A 82 -6.72 4.77 2.46
N ARG A 83 -6.63 3.48 2.17
CA ARG A 83 -5.95 2.48 3.00
C ARG A 83 -4.84 1.80 2.21
N LEU A 84 -3.66 1.67 2.83
CA LEU A 84 -2.51 0.95 2.29
C LEU A 84 -2.35 -0.39 3.01
N PHE A 85 -2.15 -1.49 2.27
CA PHE A 85 -1.89 -2.82 2.82
C PHE A 85 -0.53 -3.33 2.35
N MET A 86 0.41 -3.45 3.28
CA MET A 86 1.74 -3.94 2.97
C MET A 86 1.85 -5.43 3.25
N ALA A 87 2.26 -6.22 2.26
CA ALA A 87 2.33 -7.67 2.34
C ALA A 87 3.77 -8.16 2.61
N PRO A 88 4.09 -8.67 3.82
CA PRO A 88 5.42 -9.20 4.12
C PRO A 88 5.71 -10.46 3.29
N GLY A 89 6.87 -10.48 2.61
CA GLY A 89 7.29 -11.63 1.81
C GLY A 89 6.61 -11.74 0.44
N MET A 90 5.65 -10.86 0.12
CA MET A 90 5.07 -10.78 -1.22
C MET A 90 6.06 -10.13 -2.18
N ALA A 91 6.22 -10.73 -3.36
CA ALA A 91 7.06 -10.21 -4.43
C ALA A 91 6.29 -9.21 -5.31
N HIS A 92 6.70 -9.06 -6.58
CA HIS A 92 6.09 -8.14 -7.51
C HIS A 92 4.64 -8.52 -7.85
N CYS A 93 3.69 -7.66 -7.48
CA CYS A 93 2.23 -7.80 -7.63
C CYS A 93 1.58 -8.99 -6.89
N GLY A 94 2.32 -10.05 -6.57
CA GLY A 94 1.86 -11.29 -5.94
C GLY A 94 3.00 -12.30 -5.77
N GLY A 95 2.68 -13.52 -5.33
CA GLY A 95 3.68 -14.57 -5.08
C GLY A 95 4.73 -14.16 -4.04
N GLY A 96 5.94 -14.72 -4.13
CA GLY A 96 7.00 -14.53 -3.13
C GLY A 96 7.00 -15.63 -2.07
N TYR A 97 7.77 -15.45 -1.00
CA TYR A 97 7.92 -16.45 0.07
C TYR A 97 6.91 -16.30 1.21
N GLY A 98 6.24 -15.15 1.30
CA GLY A 98 5.20 -14.89 2.29
C GLY A 98 3.79 -14.92 1.68
N PRO A 99 2.75 -14.81 2.51
CA PRO A 99 1.38 -14.68 2.02
C PRO A 99 1.24 -13.50 1.07
N SER A 100 0.66 -13.77 -0.09
CA SER A 100 0.40 -12.79 -1.13
C SER A 100 -1.09 -12.54 -1.27
N ILE A 101 -1.45 -11.39 -1.83
CA ILE A 101 -2.83 -11.03 -2.11
C ILE A 101 -3.22 -11.59 -3.48
N ASP A 102 -4.29 -12.37 -3.52
CA ASP A 102 -5.06 -12.54 -4.75
C ASP A 102 -5.90 -11.28 -4.99
N PHE A 103 -5.99 -10.79 -6.22
CA PHE A 103 -6.69 -9.55 -6.53
C PHE A 103 -8.18 -9.55 -6.09
N HIS A 104 -8.79 -10.73 -5.98
CA HIS A 104 -10.21 -10.90 -5.63
C HIS A 104 -10.58 -10.38 -4.22
N PRO A 105 -9.91 -10.79 -3.12
CA PRO A 105 -10.11 -10.18 -1.79
C PRO A 105 -10.09 -8.65 -1.75
N VAL A 106 -9.19 -8.02 -2.52
CA VAL A 106 -9.10 -6.54 -2.60
C VAL A 106 -10.34 -5.95 -3.27
N LEU A 107 -10.80 -6.55 -4.36
CA LEU A 107 -12.02 -6.11 -5.05
C LEU A 107 -13.25 -6.23 -4.16
N VAL A 108 -13.39 -7.35 -3.44
CA VAL A 108 -14.51 -7.56 -2.50
C VAL A 108 -14.48 -6.52 -1.38
N ALA A 109 -13.29 -6.26 -0.82
CA ALA A 109 -13.13 -5.22 0.20
C ALA A 109 -13.45 -3.82 -0.32
N LEU A 110 -13.04 -3.49 -1.55
CA LEU A 110 -13.33 -2.20 -2.17
C LEU A 110 -14.82 -2.03 -2.47
N ASP A 111 -15.47 -3.08 -3.01
CA ASP A 111 -16.91 -3.09 -3.27
C ASP A 111 -17.69 -2.86 -1.97
N ASP A 112 -17.34 -3.58 -0.90
CA ASP A 112 -17.99 -3.43 0.41
C ASP A 112 -17.80 -2.03 1.00
N TRP A 113 -16.60 -1.46 0.82
CA TRP A 113 -16.31 -0.12 1.30
C TRP A 113 -17.07 0.96 0.52
N VAL A 114 -17.17 0.83 -0.80
CA VAL A 114 -17.86 1.81 -1.64
C VAL A 114 -19.39 1.70 -1.49
N THR A 115 -19.92 0.49 -1.36
CA THR A 115 -21.38 0.24 -1.39
C THR A 115 -22.03 0.27 0.00
N HIS A 116 -21.30 -0.10 1.05
CA HIS A 116 -21.81 -0.20 2.41
C HIS A 116 -21.06 0.64 3.45
N ASP A 117 -20.09 1.47 3.01
CA ASP A 117 -19.21 2.26 3.88
C ASP A 117 -18.47 1.41 4.94
N ARG A 118 -18.19 0.15 4.59
CA ARG A 118 -17.44 -0.79 5.44
C ARG A 118 -15.99 -0.86 4.99
N ALA A 119 -15.16 -0.03 5.63
CA ALA A 119 -13.74 -0.01 5.34
C ALA A 119 -13.04 -1.29 5.81
N PRO A 120 -12.11 -1.88 5.03
CA PRO A 120 -11.48 -3.15 5.38
C PRO A 120 -10.46 -2.99 6.51
N ASP A 121 -10.74 -3.55 7.69
CA ASP A 121 -9.79 -3.54 8.82
C ASP A 121 -8.68 -4.59 8.68
N SER A 122 -8.84 -5.52 7.74
CA SER A 122 -7.76 -6.37 7.23
C SER A 122 -8.13 -6.93 5.85
N ILE A 123 -7.13 -7.41 5.11
CA ILE A 123 -7.31 -8.19 3.88
C ILE A 123 -6.59 -9.53 4.05
N LEU A 124 -7.29 -10.65 3.83
CA LEU A 124 -6.68 -11.97 3.92
C LEU A 124 -5.68 -12.18 2.77
N ALA A 125 -4.42 -12.46 3.13
CA ALA A 125 -3.40 -12.91 2.20
C ALA A 125 -3.08 -14.39 2.44
N THR A 126 -2.76 -15.11 1.37
CA THR A 126 -2.39 -16.54 1.44
C THR A 126 -1.18 -16.82 0.57
N HIS A 127 -0.37 -17.81 0.96
CA HIS A 127 0.74 -18.28 0.13
C HIS A 127 0.28 -19.47 -0.73
N ASP A 128 0.39 -19.31 -2.06
CA ASP A 128 0.09 -20.29 -3.12
C ASP A 128 -1.08 -21.26 -2.83
N GLY A 129 -2.32 -20.86 -3.12
CA GLY A 129 -3.46 -21.78 -3.16
C GLY A 129 -3.86 -22.39 -1.81
N GLY A 130 -3.55 -21.71 -0.70
CA GLY A 130 -3.93 -22.16 0.65
C GLY A 130 -3.04 -23.28 1.21
N ARG A 131 -1.74 -23.31 0.87
CA ARG A 131 -0.73 -24.26 1.39
C ARG A 131 -0.42 -24.12 2.90
N GLY A 132 -1.38 -23.65 3.67
CA GLY A 132 -1.32 -23.56 5.12
C GLY A 132 -0.93 -22.18 5.64
N LEU A 133 -0.21 -21.33 4.90
CA LEU A 133 0.21 -20.03 5.41
C LEU A 133 -0.72 -18.89 4.97
N SER A 134 -1.34 -18.24 5.96
CA SER A 134 -2.22 -17.09 5.77
C SER A 134 -1.94 -15.98 6.78
N ARG A 135 -2.18 -14.73 6.39
CA ARG A 135 -2.04 -13.55 7.27
C ARG A 135 -3.16 -12.55 7.03
N PRO A 136 -3.67 -11.88 8.08
CA PRO A 136 -4.41 -10.64 7.89
C PRO A 136 -3.40 -9.55 7.53
N LEU A 137 -3.50 -8.99 6.34
CA LEU A 137 -2.80 -7.76 6.02
C LEU A 137 -3.51 -6.61 6.71
N CYS A 138 -2.73 -5.85 7.45
CA CYS A 138 -3.24 -4.75 8.27
C CYS A 138 -3.15 -3.43 7.52
N PRO A 139 -4.09 -2.50 7.76
CA PRO A 139 -4.00 -1.15 7.22
C PRO A 139 -2.77 -0.46 7.82
N TYR A 140 -1.85 -0.03 6.96
CA TYR A 140 -0.63 0.67 7.35
C TYR A 140 -0.96 1.90 8.22
N PRO A 141 -0.23 2.15 9.33
CA PRO A 141 1.02 1.49 9.76
C PRO A 141 0.84 0.26 10.65
N GLN A 142 -0.39 -0.24 10.83
CA GLN A 142 -0.63 -1.39 11.68
C GLN A 142 0.09 -2.65 11.17
N VAL A 143 0.43 -3.52 12.11
CA VAL A 143 1.13 -4.78 11.86
C VAL A 143 0.35 -5.95 12.45
N ALA A 144 0.46 -7.11 11.81
CA ALA A 144 -0.12 -8.35 12.33
C ALA A 144 0.74 -8.88 13.49
N ARG A 145 0.15 -8.99 14.69
CA ARG A 145 0.79 -9.58 15.87
C ARG A 145 0.01 -10.81 16.33
N LEU A 146 0.75 -11.83 16.76
CA LEU A 146 0.16 -13.04 17.34
C LEU A 146 -0.68 -12.66 18.56
N VAL A 147 -1.91 -13.15 18.63
CA VAL A 147 -2.83 -12.82 19.72
C VAL A 147 -2.31 -13.39 21.04
N GLU A 148 -1.83 -14.64 21.00
CA GLU A 148 -1.36 -15.38 22.17
C GLU A 148 -0.20 -16.30 21.77
N PRO A 149 0.83 -16.47 22.63
CA PRO A 149 1.88 -17.45 22.38
C PRO A 149 1.33 -18.87 22.22
N GLY A 150 1.90 -19.65 21.29
CA GLY A 150 1.53 -21.05 21.08
C GLY A 150 0.37 -21.28 20.11
N LEU A 151 -0.29 -20.23 19.62
CA LEU A 151 -1.22 -20.34 18.49
C LEU A 151 -0.48 -20.71 17.20
N ASP A 152 -1.19 -21.39 16.29
CA ASP A 152 -0.62 -21.79 15.00
C ASP A 152 -0.25 -20.56 14.19
N THR A 153 1.04 -20.36 13.97
CA THR A 153 1.57 -19.24 13.22
C THR A 153 1.37 -19.42 11.72
N ASN A 154 0.75 -20.49 11.24
CA ASN A 154 0.35 -20.60 9.84
C ASN A 154 -1.03 -19.96 9.58
N GLU A 155 -1.86 -19.79 10.62
CA GLU A 155 -3.26 -19.35 10.48
C GLU A 155 -3.43 -17.84 10.70
N ALA A 156 -4.16 -17.18 9.79
CA ALA A 156 -4.46 -15.74 9.89
C ALA A 156 -5.24 -15.39 11.16
N ALA A 157 -6.13 -16.29 11.61
CA ALA A 157 -6.94 -16.10 12.81
C ALA A 157 -6.11 -16.02 14.11
N SER A 158 -4.87 -16.51 14.08
CA SER A 158 -3.93 -16.41 15.21
C SER A 158 -3.36 -14.99 15.38
N PHE A 159 -3.64 -14.07 14.46
CA PHE A 159 -3.10 -12.72 14.44
C PHE A 159 -4.19 -11.67 14.52
N ARG A 160 -3.85 -10.51 15.07
CA ARG A 160 -4.66 -9.29 15.03
C ARG A 160 -3.82 -8.11 14.59
N CYS A 161 -4.47 -7.15 13.92
CA CYS A 161 -3.85 -5.89 13.57
C CYS A 161 -3.73 -5.01 14.82
N VAL A 162 -2.54 -4.48 15.04
CA VAL A 162 -2.23 -3.54 16.13
C VAL A 162 -1.30 -2.46 15.62
N ASP A 163 -1.29 -1.32 16.31
CA ASP A 163 -0.28 -0.30 16.05
C ASP A 163 1.13 -0.85 16.36
N PRO A 164 2.15 -0.44 15.58
CA PRO A 164 3.53 -0.80 15.88
C PRO A 164 3.99 -0.20 17.21
N GLU A 165 4.94 -0.86 17.87
CA GLU A 165 5.56 -0.40 19.14
C GLU A 165 6.45 0.83 18.95
#